data_AF-A0A9P8CDX1-F1
#
_entry.id   AF-A0A9P8CDX1-F1
#
_cell.length_a   1.000
_cell.length_b   1.000
_cell.length_c   1.000
_cell.angle_alpha   90.00
_cell.angle_beta   90.00
_cell.angle_gamma   90.00
#
_symmetry.space_group_name_H-M   'P 1'
#
loop_
_entity.id
_entity.type
_entity.pdbx_description
1 polymer ?
#
loop_
_entity_poly.entity_id
_entity_poly.type
_entity_poly.pdbx_seq_one_letter_code
_entity_poly.pdbx_strand_id
1 'polypeptide(L)'
;MAEGGTRPLVASLEPEWLSATAETSKQLLSIDCTVSVEFCEEADIISYPTIRWMGRTEDKIEMSRYRGPRRAAAIVSFARRTMTKGLVYVQKDQLKSFKTSDDVVFLLNPGGADDRHLRKNYHILASRHTDRFTFGIADKALDKSEVVAPGTVVRYMTNEEPKLNTGEVTLSALERFVEAASAPAIGQVTRRNEMKYLKSGKSIVYIFATTDAERSAFKSSLRSLARQFEEYLSFVTVDAVEYADMAPGLGLKPGVFPALAVQNPRMGQMFPYQQGAKITEQAVNDFVMAIVQGQVRPMHHGQAPSHDEL
;
A
#
# COMPACT_ATOMS: atom_id res chain seq x y z
N MET A 1 36.88 -17.37 2.53
CA MET A 1 35.92 -17.77 1.49
C MET A 1 34.59 -17.99 2.18
N ALA A 2 33.79 -16.93 2.33
CA ALA A 2 32.43 -17.02 2.81
C ALA A 2 31.54 -17.15 1.58
N GLU A 3 30.75 -18.21 1.50
CA GLU A 3 29.83 -18.47 0.40
C GLU A 3 28.93 -17.26 0.16
N GLY A 4 29.02 -16.70 -1.05
CA GLY A 4 28.25 -15.55 -1.51
C GLY A 4 26.79 -15.91 -1.75
N GLY A 5 26.05 -16.17 -0.68
CA GLY A 5 24.60 -16.26 -0.73
C GLY A 5 24.00 -14.87 -0.91
N THR A 6 23.25 -14.65 -1.99
CA THR A 6 22.43 -13.45 -2.17
C THR A 6 21.52 -13.27 -0.96
N ARG A 7 21.54 -12.09 -0.32
CA ARG A 7 20.71 -11.81 0.86
C ARG A 7 19.23 -12.07 0.54
N PRO A 8 18.43 -12.66 1.45
CA PRO A 8 17.04 -13.05 1.16
C PRO A 8 16.18 -11.92 0.60
N LEU A 9 16.36 -10.68 1.08
CA LEU A 9 15.63 -9.51 0.59
C LEU A 9 16.06 -9.04 -0.81
N VAL A 10 17.30 -9.32 -1.22
CA VAL A 10 17.77 -9.04 -2.58
C VAL A 10 17.21 -10.09 -3.53
N ALA A 11 17.27 -11.37 -3.14
CA ALA A 11 16.72 -12.48 -3.91
C ALA A 11 15.20 -12.34 -4.13
N SER A 12 14.46 -11.78 -3.17
CA SER A 12 13.02 -11.53 -3.33
C SER A 12 12.68 -10.36 -4.26
N LEU A 13 13.56 -9.36 -4.39
CA LEU A 13 13.36 -8.20 -5.27
C LEU A 13 13.75 -8.48 -6.72
N GLU A 14 14.77 -9.31 -6.96
CA GLU A 14 15.32 -9.57 -8.29
C GLU A 14 14.26 -9.92 -9.37
N PRO A 15 13.36 -10.89 -9.17
CA PRO A 15 12.33 -11.20 -10.17
C PRO A 15 11.38 -10.02 -10.44
N GLU A 16 11.00 -9.27 -9.40
CA GLU A 16 10.14 -8.08 -9.51
C GLU A 16 10.85 -6.95 -10.25
N TRP A 17 12.17 -6.79 -10.06
CA TRP A 17 12.99 -5.80 -10.75
C TRP A 17 13.10 -6.10 -12.24
N LEU A 18 13.28 -7.38 -12.60
CA LEU A 18 13.32 -7.83 -13.99
C LEU A 18 11.96 -7.62 -14.70
N SER A 19 10.85 -7.99 -14.04
CA SER A 19 9.51 -7.72 -14.58
C SER A 19 9.26 -6.23 -14.78
N ALA A 20 9.60 -5.40 -13.79
CA ALA A 20 9.47 -3.94 -13.89
C ALA A 20 10.27 -3.37 -15.07
N THR A 21 11.48 -3.87 -15.29
CA THR A 21 12.36 -3.44 -16.39
C THR A 21 11.79 -3.80 -17.76
N ALA A 22 11.08 -4.92 -17.88
CA ALA A 22 10.41 -5.32 -19.12
C ALA A 22 9.13 -4.52 -19.40
N GLU A 23 8.43 -4.08 -18.35
CA GLU A 23 7.14 -3.38 -18.47
C GLU A 23 7.25 -1.86 -18.64
N THR A 24 8.36 -1.25 -18.19
CA THR A 24 8.54 0.20 -18.23
C THR A 24 9.49 0.63 -19.34
N SER A 25 9.18 1.74 -20.00
CA SER A 25 10.08 2.36 -20.97
C SER A 25 11.23 3.15 -20.32
N LYS A 26 11.32 3.18 -18.99
CA LYS A 26 12.39 3.85 -18.25
C LYS A 26 13.56 2.90 -18.00
N GLN A 27 14.75 3.49 -17.97
CA GLN A 27 15.96 2.75 -17.63
C GLN A 27 15.97 2.45 -16.13
N LEU A 28 15.79 1.18 -15.80
CA LEU A 28 16.02 0.63 -14.46
C LEU A 28 17.41 -0.01 -14.47
N LEU A 29 18.29 0.46 -13.58
CA LEU A 29 19.67 -0.03 -13.47
C LEU A 29 19.86 -0.77 -12.16
N SER A 30 20.48 -1.95 -12.23
CA SER A 30 20.98 -2.66 -11.05
C SER A 30 22.47 -2.41 -10.92
N ILE A 31 22.93 -2.07 -9.71
CA ILE A 31 24.33 -1.77 -9.41
C ILE A 31 24.77 -2.73 -8.30
N ASP A 32 25.82 -3.51 -8.59
CA ASP A 32 26.44 -4.38 -7.60
C ASP A 32 27.44 -3.57 -6.77
N CYS A 33 27.05 -3.24 -5.54
CA CYS A 33 27.89 -2.50 -4.60
C CYS A 33 29.06 -3.32 -4.03
N THR A 34 29.16 -4.62 -4.31
CA THR A 34 30.38 -5.40 -4.02
C THR A 34 31.49 -5.11 -5.02
N VAL A 35 31.12 -4.63 -6.23
CA VAL A 35 32.05 -4.22 -7.29
C VAL A 35 32.19 -2.70 -7.37
N SER A 36 31.07 -1.97 -7.26
CA SER A 36 31.00 -0.51 -7.41
C SER A 36 31.01 0.21 -6.05
N VAL A 37 32.01 -0.08 -5.21
CA VAL A 37 32.07 0.37 -3.81
C VAL A 37 32.03 1.90 -3.69
N GLU A 38 32.93 2.60 -4.39
CA GLU A 38 33.05 4.07 -4.33
C GLU A 38 31.73 4.78 -4.67
N PHE A 39 31.07 4.35 -5.75
CA PHE A 39 29.76 4.90 -6.14
C PHE A 39 28.70 4.67 -5.06
N CYS A 40 28.65 3.48 -4.46
CA CYS A 40 27.65 3.17 -3.45
C CYS A 40 27.88 3.90 -2.12
N GLU A 41 29.15 4.19 -1.78
CA GLU A 41 29.51 5.06 -0.66
C GLU A 41 29.13 6.51 -0.93
N GLU A 42 29.47 7.06 -2.11
CA GLU A 42 29.08 8.42 -2.53
C GLU A 42 27.55 8.60 -2.59
N ALA A 43 26.82 7.56 -2.98
CA ALA A 43 25.36 7.53 -3.01
C ALA A 43 24.71 7.23 -1.64
N ASP A 44 25.50 7.13 -0.57
CA ASP A 44 25.06 6.88 0.81
C ASP A 44 24.15 5.63 0.91
N ILE A 45 24.65 4.51 0.39
CA ILE A 45 23.96 3.22 0.40
C ILE A 45 24.43 2.39 1.60
N ILE A 46 23.67 2.47 2.69
CA ILE A 46 23.98 1.79 3.97
C ILE A 46 23.27 0.44 4.16
N SER A 47 22.34 0.08 3.28
CA SER A 47 21.58 -1.17 3.39
C SER A 47 21.12 -1.70 2.03
N TYR A 48 20.89 -3.01 1.97
CA TYR A 48 20.58 -3.73 0.73
C TYR A 48 19.31 -4.58 0.86
N PRO A 49 18.43 -4.62 -0.16
CA PRO A 49 18.48 -3.77 -1.36
C PRO A 49 18.00 -2.33 -1.08
N THR A 50 18.56 -1.36 -1.82
CA THR A 50 18.10 0.05 -1.83
C THR A 50 17.74 0.46 -3.25
N ILE A 51 16.53 0.99 -3.44
CA ILE A 51 16.07 1.55 -4.71
C ILE A 51 16.12 3.08 -4.60
N ARG A 52 16.83 3.73 -5.51
CA ARG A 52 16.87 5.19 -5.65
C ARG A 52 16.18 5.58 -6.95
N TRP A 53 15.37 6.62 -6.89
CA TRP A 53 15.02 7.40 -8.08
C TRP A 53 16.18 8.35 -8.35
N MET A 54 16.62 8.43 -9.59
CA MET A 54 17.58 9.42 -10.05
C MET A 54 17.02 10.22 -11.20
N GLY A 55 17.34 11.50 -11.22
CA GLY A 55 16.97 12.32 -12.34
C GLY A 55 17.20 13.78 -12.07
N ARG A 56 16.94 14.51 -13.14
CA ARG A 56 17.76 15.65 -13.49
C ARG A 56 16.92 16.90 -13.48
N THR A 57 17.31 17.84 -12.63
CA THR A 57 16.93 19.24 -12.79
C THR A 57 17.97 19.94 -13.67
N GLU A 58 17.74 21.19 -14.08
CA GLU A 58 18.65 21.91 -14.99
C GLU A 58 20.09 21.97 -14.43
N ASP A 59 20.24 22.02 -13.10
CA ASP A 59 21.54 22.25 -12.44
C ASP A 59 22.03 21.11 -11.52
N LYS A 60 21.22 20.08 -11.22
CA LYS A 60 21.68 18.97 -10.36
C LYS A 60 20.99 17.63 -10.63
N ILE A 61 21.66 16.54 -10.24
CA ILE A 61 21.06 15.21 -10.13
C ILE A 61 20.43 15.08 -8.75
N GLU A 62 19.12 14.89 -8.71
CA GLU A 62 18.39 14.56 -7.48
C GLU A 62 18.29 13.05 -7.33
N MET A 63 18.74 12.55 -6.18
CA MET A 63 18.54 11.17 -5.77
C MET A 63 17.58 11.10 -4.60
N SER A 64 16.41 10.50 -4.83
CA SER A 64 15.43 10.26 -3.76
C SER A 64 15.26 8.77 -3.53
N ARG A 65 15.14 8.36 -2.26
CA ARG A 65 14.93 6.95 -1.92
C ARG A 65 13.50 6.54 -2.27
N TYR A 66 13.34 5.48 -3.06
CA TYR A 66 12.06 4.81 -3.23
C TYR A 66 11.72 4.05 -1.95
N ARG A 67 10.54 4.35 -1.40
CA ARG A 67 10.06 3.77 -0.13
C ARG A 67 8.76 2.97 -0.31
N GLY A 68 8.34 2.78 -1.56
CA GLY A 68 7.15 2.01 -1.88
C GLY A 68 7.39 0.50 -1.79
N PRO A 69 6.34 -0.30 -2.03
CA PRO A 69 6.45 -1.75 -2.08
C PRO A 69 7.43 -2.19 -3.18
N ARG A 70 8.32 -3.14 -2.87
CA ARG A 70 9.33 -3.66 -3.83
C ARG A 70 8.74 -4.68 -4.82
N ARG A 71 7.62 -4.33 -5.46
CA ARG A 71 6.90 -5.13 -6.46
C ARG A 71 6.89 -4.44 -7.81
N ALA A 72 6.91 -5.19 -8.90
CA ALA A 72 7.04 -4.69 -10.26
C ALA A 72 5.99 -3.62 -10.57
N ALA A 73 4.72 -3.94 -10.35
CA ALA A 73 3.61 -3.02 -10.61
C ALA A 73 3.74 -1.69 -9.82
N ALA A 74 4.24 -1.70 -8.58
CA ALA A 74 4.43 -0.49 -7.79
C ALA A 74 5.64 0.34 -8.25
N ILE A 75 6.71 -0.33 -8.68
CA ILE A 75 7.91 0.30 -9.23
C ILE A 75 7.57 0.92 -10.59
N VAL A 76 6.89 0.18 -11.48
CA VAL A 76 6.42 0.67 -12.79
C VAL A 76 5.50 1.86 -12.62
N SER A 77 4.53 1.78 -11.70
CA SER A 77 3.61 2.88 -11.44
C SER A 77 4.32 4.12 -10.88
N PHE A 78 5.29 3.93 -9.99
CA PHE A 78 6.14 5.02 -9.51
C PHE A 78 6.98 5.64 -10.63
N ALA A 79 7.63 4.81 -11.46
CA ALA A 79 8.41 5.27 -12.60
C ALA A 79 7.54 6.09 -13.56
N ARG A 80 6.35 5.59 -13.90
CA ARG A 80 5.36 6.32 -14.72
C ARG A 80 4.96 7.65 -14.10
N ARG A 81 4.61 7.69 -12.81
CA ARG A 81 4.25 8.95 -12.13
C ARG A 81 5.36 9.99 -12.17
N THR A 82 6.61 9.55 -12.06
CA THR A 82 7.76 10.48 -12.13
C THR A 82 8.04 10.97 -13.56
N MET A 83 7.43 10.37 -14.59
CA MET A 83 7.48 10.85 -15.98
C MET A 83 6.48 11.95 -16.26
N THR A 84 5.28 11.83 -15.68
CA THR A 84 4.20 12.78 -15.88
C THR A 84 4.50 14.03 -15.07
N LYS A 85 4.76 15.16 -15.75
CA LYS A 85 4.93 16.47 -15.10
C LYS A 85 3.60 16.89 -14.46
N GLY A 86 3.36 16.48 -13.23
CA GLY A 86 2.21 16.93 -12.43
C GLY A 86 0.85 16.50 -12.98
N LEU A 87 -0.09 17.44 -12.99
CA LEU A 87 -1.50 17.25 -13.35
C LEU A 87 -1.72 16.97 -14.83
N VAL A 88 -2.51 15.95 -15.14
CA VAL A 88 -2.91 15.60 -16.51
C VAL A 88 -4.26 16.24 -16.84
N TYR A 89 -4.39 16.89 -17.98
CA TYR A 89 -5.70 17.29 -18.51
C TYR A 89 -6.30 16.13 -19.30
N VAL A 90 -7.47 15.66 -18.89
CA VAL A 90 -8.08 14.42 -19.35
C VAL A 90 -9.26 14.74 -20.26
N GLN A 91 -9.15 14.33 -21.52
CA GLN A 91 -10.25 14.45 -22.50
C GLN A 91 -11.30 13.35 -22.30
N LYS A 92 -12.52 13.57 -22.81
CA LYS A 92 -13.63 12.61 -22.69
C LYS A 92 -13.29 11.20 -23.17
N ASP A 93 -12.59 11.08 -24.29
CA ASP A 93 -12.16 9.80 -24.88
C ASP A 93 -11.01 9.13 -24.10
N GLN A 94 -10.22 9.91 -23.34
CA GLN A 94 -9.13 9.43 -22.48
C GLN A 94 -9.60 9.06 -21.07
N LEU A 95 -10.85 9.39 -20.71
CA LEU A 95 -11.36 9.25 -19.35
C LEU A 95 -11.33 7.80 -18.87
N LYS A 96 -11.68 6.84 -19.73
CA LYS A 96 -11.70 5.41 -19.38
C LYS A 96 -10.30 4.88 -19.08
N SER A 97 -9.31 5.22 -19.91
CA SER A 97 -7.93 4.79 -19.71
C SER A 97 -7.26 5.50 -18.54
N PHE A 98 -7.60 6.78 -18.31
CA PHE A 98 -7.11 7.54 -17.16
C PHE A 98 -7.59 6.95 -15.82
N LYS A 99 -8.86 6.56 -15.70
CA LYS A 99 -9.42 5.96 -14.46
C LYS A 99 -8.67 4.71 -14.00
N THR A 100 -8.05 3.98 -14.92
CA THR A 100 -7.29 2.74 -14.67
C THR A 100 -5.79 2.92 -14.91
N SER A 101 -5.30 4.16 -15.06
CA SER A 101 -3.90 4.40 -15.39
C SER A 101 -2.98 4.22 -14.19
N ASP A 102 -3.50 4.02 -12.98
CA ASP A 102 -2.74 3.78 -11.75
C ASP A 102 -3.63 3.06 -10.73
N ASP A 103 -3.03 2.53 -9.65
CA ASP A 103 -3.77 1.86 -8.57
C ASP A 103 -4.80 2.81 -7.93
N VAL A 104 -4.44 4.09 -7.78
CA VAL A 104 -5.30 5.16 -7.27
C VAL A 104 -5.12 6.41 -8.12
N VAL A 105 -6.24 6.89 -8.67
CA VAL A 105 -6.31 8.05 -9.53
C VAL A 105 -7.30 9.05 -8.94
N PHE A 106 -6.91 10.32 -8.86
CA PHE A 106 -7.80 11.41 -8.49
C PHE A 106 -8.10 12.24 -9.74
N LEU A 107 -9.38 12.56 -9.95
CA LEU A 107 -9.85 13.39 -11.05
C LEU A 107 -10.67 14.55 -10.50
N LEU A 108 -10.28 15.77 -10.84
CA LEU A 108 -11.09 16.96 -10.63
C LEU A 108 -12.13 17.07 -11.76
N ASN A 109 -13.42 17.04 -11.39
CA ASN A 109 -14.51 17.39 -12.29
C ASN A 109 -14.82 18.89 -12.14
N PRO A 110 -14.53 19.72 -13.16
CA PRO A 110 -14.69 21.16 -13.03
C PRO A 110 -16.16 21.60 -13.00
N GLY A 111 -16.47 22.49 -12.07
CA GLY A 111 -17.75 23.19 -11.87
C GLY A 111 -17.91 24.50 -12.64
N GLY A 112 -16.85 25.00 -13.28
CA GLY A 112 -16.89 26.22 -14.10
C GLY A 112 -15.89 27.28 -13.62
N ALA A 113 -16.22 28.56 -13.85
CA ALA A 113 -15.33 29.70 -13.58
C ALA A 113 -15.11 29.99 -12.08
N ASP A 114 -16.01 29.53 -11.21
CA ASP A 114 -15.97 29.80 -9.77
C ASP A 114 -15.04 28.86 -9.00
N ASP A 115 -14.57 27.78 -9.64
CA ASP A 115 -13.68 26.77 -9.06
C ASP A 115 -12.21 27.22 -8.92
N ARG A 116 -11.89 28.50 -9.09
CA ARG A 116 -10.49 28.98 -9.06
C ARG A 116 -9.75 28.53 -7.80
N HIS A 117 -10.40 28.62 -6.64
CA HIS A 117 -9.83 28.19 -5.37
C HIS A 117 -9.63 26.68 -5.29
N LEU A 118 -10.62 25.90 -5.72
CA LEU A 118 -10.54 24.44 -5.81
C LEU A 118 -9.41 24.02 -6.75
N ARG A 119 -9.34 24.57 -7.97
CA ARG A 119 -8.28 24.28 -8.94
C ARG A 119 -6.90 24.60 -8.39
N LYS A 120 -6.75 25.75 -7.71
CA LYS A 120 -5.47 26.13 -7.06
C LYS A 120 -5.08 25.13 -5.97
N ASN A 121 -5.99 24.81 -5.04
CA ASN A 121 -5.72 23.86 -3.97
C ASN A 121 -5.43 22.46 -4.52
N TYR A 122 -6.15 22.04 -5.57
CA TYR A 122 -5.94 20.76 -6.24
C TYR A 122 -4.57 20.69 -6.95
N HIS A 123 -4.09 21.78 -7.54
CA HIS A 123 -2.73 21.86 -8.08
C HIS A 123 -1.66 21.67 -6.99
N ILE A 124 -1.82 22.36 -5.86
CA ILE A 124 -0.89 22.22 -4.72
C ILE A 124 -0.93 20.79 -4.19
N LEU A 125 -2.13 20.23 -3.99
CA LEU A 125 -2.32 18.85 -3.55
C LEU A 125 -1.64 17.85 -4.49
N ALA A 126 -1.90 17.93 -5.80
CA ALA A 126 -1.29 17.05 -6.79
C ALA A 126 0.24 17.13 -6.72
N SER A 127 0.82 18.34 -6.67
CA SER A 127 2.28 18.53 -6.58
C SER A 127 2.90 17.83 -5.37
N ARG A 128 2.17 17.72 -4.25
CA ARG A 128 2.63 17.09 -3.00
C ARG A 128 2.45 15.57 -2.96
N HIS A 129 1.65 15.00 -3.86
CA HIS A 129 1.22 13.61 -3.81
C HIS A 129 1.44 12.82 -5.11
N THR A 130 2.01 13.46 -6.15
CA THR A 130 2.35 12.81 -7.42
C THR A 130 3.36 11.67 -7.30
N ASP A 131 4.09 11.57 -6.19
CA ASP A 131 4.94 10.41 -5.89
C ASP A 131 4.11 9.12 -5.64
N ARG A 132 2.89 9.28 -5.13
CA ARG A 132 2.01 8.18 -4.69
C ARG A 132 0.80 7.94 -5.57
N PHE A 133 0.20 9.00 -6.10
CA PHE A 133 -1.08 8.92 -6.83
C PHE A 133 -1.01 9.69 -8.14
N THR A 134 -1.87 9.30 -9.08
CA THR A 134 -2.04 10.02 -10.34
C THR A 134 -3.17 11.05 -10.20
N PHE A 135 -2.94 12.27 -10.68
CA PHE A 135 -3.90 13.37 -10.59
C PHE A 135 -4.24 13.92 -11.97
N GLY A 136 -5.52 14.24 -12.19
CA GLY A 136 -5.97 14.81 -13.44
C GLY A 136 -7.13 15.78 -13.30
N ILE A 137 -7.37 16.57 -14.34
CA ILE A 137 -8.48 17.51 -14.45
C ILE A 137 -9.23 17.17 -15.73
N ALA A 138 -10.53 16.94 -15.64
CA ALA A 138 -11.34 16.77 -16.83
C ALA A 138 -11.37 18.07 -17.65
N ASP A 139 -11.25 17.97 -18.97
CA ASP A 139 -11.25 19.12 -19.89
C ASP A 139 -12.57 19.89 -19.85
N LYS A 140 -13.68 19.16 -19.64
CA LYS A 140 -15.04 19.66 -19.49
C LYS A 140 -15.70 18.97 -18.29
N ALA A 141 -16.80 19.57 -17.82
CA ALA A 141 -17.63 18.93 -16.81
C ALA A 141 -18.12 17.57 -17.34
N LEU A 142 -17.92 16.53 -16.54
CA LEU A 142 -18.35 15.17 -16.87
C LEU A 142 -19.88 15.07 -16.89
N ASP A 143 -20.42 14.23 -17.78
CA ASP A 143 -21.87 14.03 -17.92
C ASP A 143 -22.49 13.46 -16.62
N LYS A 144 -23.76 13.81 -16.35
CA LYS A 144 -24.50 13.38 -15.15
C LYS A 144 -24.62 11.85 -14.98
N SER A 145 -24.46 11.09 -16.06
CA SER A 145 -24.41 9.62 -16.05
C SER A 145 -23.15 9.06 -15.37
N GLU A 146 -22.13 9.87 -15.11
CA GLU A 146 -20.86 9.44 -14.49
C GLU A 146 -20.77 9.66 -12.98
N VAL A 147 -21.87 10.05 -12.32
CA VAL A 147 -21.93 10.25 -10.85
C VAL A 147 -20.82 11.18 -10.35
N VAL A 148 -20.73 12.39 -10.93
CA VAL A 148 -19.84 13.42 -10.40
C VAL A 148 -20.54 14.77 -10.43
N ALA A 149 -20.86 15.33 -9.26
CA ALA A 149 -21.30 16.72 -9.19
C ALA A 149 -20.17 17.63 -9.72
N PRO A 150 -20.44 18.61 -10.58
CA PRO A 150 -19.44 19.58 -10.97
C PRO A 150 -18.82 20.25 -9.73
N GLY A 151 -17.52 20.56 -9.76
CA GLY A 151 -16.80 21.16 -8.63
C GLY A 151 -16.36 20.17 -7.56
N THR A 152 -16.19 18.89 -7.90
CA THR A 152 -15.77 17.85 -6.96
C THR A 152 -14.50 17.13 -7.40
N VAL A 153 -13.80 16.55 -6.44
CA VAL A 153 -12.67 15.64 -6.68
C VAL A 153 -13.16 14.23 -6.47
N VAL A 154 -12.87 13.34 -7.42
CA VAL A 154 -13.26 11.93 -7.40
C VAL A 154 -12.02 11.07 -7.32
N ARG A 155 -12.07 10.06 -6.48
CA ARG A 155 -11.08 8.99 -6.43
C ARG A 155 -11.60 7.80 -7.23
N TYR A 156 -10.78 7.28 -8.14
CA TYR A 156 -10.92 5.99 -8.81
C TYR A 156 -9.81 5.07 -8.31
N MET A 157 -10.17 3.84 -7.98
CA MET A 157 -9.23 2.82 -7.50
C MET A 157 -9.78 1.48 -7.97
N THR A 158 -8.88 0.61 -8.42
CA THR A 158 -9.24 -0.66 -9.06
C THR A 158 -10.18 -1.49 -8.17
N ASN A 159 -11.27 -1.98 -8.76
CA ASN A 159 -12.31 -2.76 -8.11
C ASN A 159 -13.05 -2.03 -6.96
N GLU A 160 -12.87 -0.73 -6.76
CA GLU A 160 -13.63 0.08 -5.79
C GLU A 160 -14.66 0.95 -6.52
N GLU A 161 -15.79 1.20 -5.89
CA GLU A 161 -16.69 2.25 -6.36
C GLU A 161 -15.98 3.62 -6.31
N PRO A 162 -16.27 4.57 -7.21
CA PRO A 162 -15.73 5.91 -7.11
C PRO A 162 -16.12 6.59 -5.79
N LYS A 163 -15.19 7.31 -5.16
CA LYS A 163 -15.47 8.07 -3.93
C LYS A 163 -15.30 9.56 -4.20
N LEU A 164 -16.35 10.32 -3.93
CA LEU A 164 -16.38 11.77 -4.13
C LEU A 164 -15.93 12.48 -2.86
N ASN A 165 -15.25 13.61 -3.01
CA ASN A 165 -15.19 14.59 -1.94
C ASN A 165 -16.54 15.31 -1.86
N THR A 166 -17.29 15.06 -0.79
CA THR A 166 -18.59 15.69 -0.51
C THR A 166 -18.51 16.86 0.46
N GLY A 167 -17.31 17.18 0.96
CA GLY A 167 -17.07 18.22 1.95
C GLY A 167 -16.38 19.46 1.38
N GLU A 168 -15.70 20.18 2.27
CA GLU A 168 -14.95 21.38 1.90
C GLU A 168 -13.82 21.12 0.89
N VAL A 169 -13.50 22.15 0.12
CA VAL A 169 -12.44 22.14 -0.91
C VAL A 169 -11.20 22.93 -0.49
N THR A 170 -11.03 23.18 0.81
CA THR A 170 -9.79 23.71 1.37
C THR A 170 -8.65 22.71 1.17
N LEU A 171 -7.40 23.19 1.09
CA LEU A 171 -6.24 22.30 0.90
C LEU A 171 -6.20 21.19 1.96
N SER A 172 -6.39 21.53 3.23
CA SER A 172 -6.38 20.57 4.34
C SER A 172 -7.56 19.58 4.32
N ALA A 173 -8.73 19.98 3.80
CA ALA A 173 -9.84 19.04 3.59
C ALA A 173 -9.54 18.07 2.45
N LEU A 174 -8.97 18.55 1.36
CA LEU A 174 -8.55 17.72 0.23
C LEU A 174 -7.42 16.75 0.60
N GLU A 175 -6.45 17.17 1.40
CA GLU A 175 -5.38 16.31 1.92
C GLU A 175 -5.95 15.14 2.74
N ARG A 176 -6.87 15.43 3.68
CA ARG A 176 -7.58 14.39 4.44
C ARG A 176 -8.40 13.46 3.56
N PHE A 177 -9.08 14.01 2.55
CA PHE A 177 -9.82 13.21 1.58
C PHE A 177 -8.90 12.27 0.79
N VAL A 178 -7.77 12.77 0.26
CA VAL A 178 -6.79 11.93 -0.46
C VAL A 178 -6.27 10.83 0.45
N GLU A 179 -5.90 11.13 1.69
CA GLU A 179 -5.41 10.13 2.64
C GLU A 179 -6.45 9.06 2.96
N ALA A 180 -7.70 9.45 3.21
CA ALA A 180 -8.77 8.53 3.55
C ALA A 180 -9.27 7.72 2.34
N ALA A 181 -9.36 8.34 1.16
CA ALA A 181 -9.88 7.71 -0.05
C ALA A 181 -8.86 6.84 -0.79
N SER A 182 -7.57 6.95 -0.45
CA SER A 182 -6.49 6.11 -1.00
C SER A 182 -6.11 4.94 -0.10
N ALA A 183 -6.68 4.84 1.10
CA ALA A 183 -6.42 3.72 2.00
C ALA A 183 -6.98 2.42 1.38
N PRO A 184 -6.16 1.38 1.16
CA PRO A 184 -6.66 0.10 0.66
C PRO A 184 -7.48 -0.62 1.74
N ALA A 185 -8.47 -1.40 1.33
CA ALA A 185 -9.24 -2.26 2.24
C ALA A 185 -8.35 -3.21 3.06
N ILE A 186 -7.28 -3.70 2.44
CA ILE A 186 -6.24 -4.50 3.09
C ILE A 186 -4.89 -3.84 2.85
N GLY A 187 -4.36 -3.20 3.89
CA GLY A 187 -3.06 -2.51 3.85
C GLY A 187 -1.87 -3.45 3.96
N GLN A 188 -0.67 -2.93 3.68
CA GLN A 188 0.56 -3.64 4.03
C GLN A 188 1.21 -2.98 5.24
N VAL A 189 1.52 -3.78 6.25
CA VAL A 189 2.27 -3.30 7.42
C VAL A 189 3.77 -3.36 7.14
N THR A 190 4.42 -2.31 7.60
CA THR A 190 5.87 -2.11 7.67
C THR A 190 6.16 -1.49 9.03
N ARG A 191 7.43 -1.52 9.46
CA ARG A 191 7.84 -0.86 10.71
C ARG A 191 7.50 0.64 10.77
N ARG A 192 7.38 1.31 9.62
CA ARG A 192 7.07 2.75 9.56
C ARG A 192 5.59 3.06 9.82
N ASN A 193 4.69 2.20 9.37
CA ASN A 193 3.25 2.45 9.44
C ASN A 193 2.54 1.58 10.48
N GLU A 194 3.22 0.60 11.09
CA GLU A 194 2.69 -0.23 12.18
C GLU A 194 2.03 0.62 13.28
N MET A 195 2.72 1.68 13.74
CA MET A 195 2.19 2.58 14.76
C MET A 195 0.89 3.30 14.34
N LYS A 196 0.67 3.52 13.04
CA LYS A 196 -0.59 4.11 12.54
C LYS A 196 -1.76 3.15 12.81
N TYR A 197 -1.56 1.85 12.56
CA TYR A 197 -2.59 0.85 12.82
C TYR A 197 -2.86 0.68 14.31
N LEU A 198 -1.79 0.61 15.13
CA LEU A 198 -1.92 0.49 16.59
C LEU A 198 -2.66 1.69 17.21
N LYS A 199 -2.34 2.92 16.77
CA LYS A 199 -3.00 4.15 17.25
C LYS A 199 -4.45 4.30 16.79
N SER A 200 -4.89 3.58 15.77
CA SER A 200 -6.29 3.62 15.32
C SER A 200 -7.26 3.09 16.38
N GLY A 201 -6.78 2.23 17.28
CA GLY A 201 -7.59 1.58 18.31
C GLY A 201 -8.56 0.52 17.77
N LYS A 202 -8.56 0.24 16.46
CA LYS A 202 -9.22 -0.91 15.84
C LYS A 202 -8.42 -2.18 16.13
N SER A 203 -9.08 -3.34 16.18
CA SER A 203 -8.34 -4.61 16.21
C SER A 203 -7.72 -4.86 14.84
N ILE A 204 -6.57 -5.52 14.81
CA ILE A 204 -5.77 -5.68 13.59
C ILE A 204 -5.73 -7.16 13.22
N VAL A 205 -6.14 -7.49 12.00
CA VAL A 205 -6.03 -8.85 11.44
C VAL A 205 -4.75 -8.89 10.60
N TYR A 206 -3.70 -9.49 11.14
CA TYR A 206 -2.42 -9.66 10.46
C TYR A 206 -2.41 -10.94 9.62
N ILE A 207 -2.00 -10.83 8.36
CA ILE A 207 -1.85 -11.95 7.43
C ILE A 207 -0.40 -11.96 6.94
N PHE A 208 0.39 -12.91 7.43
CA PHE A 208 1.77 -13.11 7.03
C PHE A 208 1.85 -14.00 5.80
N ALA A 209 2.59 -13.55 4.80
CA ALA A 209 2.83 -14.30 3.57
C ALA A 209 4.24 -14.01 3.05
N THR A 210 4.87 -15.03 2.49
CA THR A 210 6.29 -14.99 2.09
C THR A 210 6.50 -14.34 0.74
N THR A 211 5.51 -14.46 -0.15
CA THR A 211 5.59 -13.91 -1.51
C THR A 211 4.57 -12.79 -1.72
N ASP A 212 4.85 -11.89 -2.66
CA ASP A 212 3.91 -10.82 -3.01
C ASP A 212 2.65 -11.36 -3.70
N ALA A 213 2.80 -12.42 -4.50
CA ALA A 213 1.69 -13.11 -5.14
C ALA A 213 0.71 -13.67 -4.09
N GLU A 214 1.21 -14.29 -3.02
CA GLU A 214 0.40 -14.80 -1.92
C GLU A 214 -0.29 -13.67 -1.14
N ARG A 215 0.43 -12.57 -0.83
CA ARG A 215 -0.18 -11.37 -0.22
C ARG A 215 -1.28 -10.77 -1.09
N SER A 216 -1.06 -10.70 -2.40
CA SER A 216 -2.03 -10.17 -3.37
C SER A 216 -3.25 -11.08 -3.48
N ALA A 217 -3.06 -12.40 -3.43
CA ALA A 217 -4.15 -13.36 -3.38
C ALA A 217 -5.02 -13.17 -2.12
N PHE A 218 -4.41 -12.99 -0.94
CA PHE A 218 -5.15 -12.69 0.29
C PHE A 218 -5.86 -11.34 0.25
N LYS A 219 -5.22 -10.30 -0.31
CA LYS A 219 -5.86 -8.99 -0.51
C LYS A 219 -7.11 -9.11 -1.37
N SER A 220 -7.10 -9.98 -2.38
CA SER A 220 -8.24 -10.23 -3.25
C SER A 220 -9.32 -11.05 -2.55
N SER A 221 -8.95 -12.19 -1.95
CA SER A 221 -9.91 -13.15 -1.40
C SER A 221 -10.57 -12.68 -0.10
N LEU A 222 -9.92 -11.85 0.70
CA LEU A 222 -10.45 -11.36 1.98
C LEU A 222 -11.04 -9.94 1.89
N ARG A 223 -11.12 -9.38 0.68
CA ARG A 223 -11.47 -7.97 0.48
C ARG A 223 -12.87 -7.62 0.95
N SER A 224 -13.84 -8.47 0.61
CA SER A 224 -15.25 -8.24 0.96
C SER A 224 -15.41 -8.25 2.49
N LEU A 225 -14.83 -9.26 3.15
CA LEU A 225 -14.74 -9.33 4.59
C LEU A 225 -14.05 -8.12 5.25
N ALA A 226 -12.92 -7.66 4.70
CA ALA A 226 -12.20 -6.51 5.22
C ALA A 226 -13.03 -5.23 5.20
N ARG A 227 -13.87 -5.04 4.16
CA ARG A 227 -14.83 -3.94 4.08
C ARG A 227 -15.98 -4.09 5.05
N GLN A 228 -16.54 -5.30 5.16
CA GLN A 228 -17.64 -5.58 6.07
C GLN A 228 -17.31 -5.20 7.52
N PHE A 229 -16.06 -5.40 7.94
CA PHE A 229 -15.60 -5.08 9.29
C PHE A 229 -14.77 -3.81 9.40
N GLU A 230 -14.74 -2.94 8.38
CA GLU A 230 -13.77 -1.84 8.30
C GLU A 230 -13.85 -0.85 9.47
N GLU A 231 -15.02 -0.69 10.08
CA GLU A 231 -15.23 0.19 11.24
C GLU A 231 -14.56 -0.35 12.52
N TYR A 232 -14.43 -1.67 12.66
CA TYR A 232 -13.95 -2.33 13.88
C TYR A 232 -12.57 -2.97 13.72
N LEU A 233 -12.25 -3.42 12.51
CA LEU A 233 -11.06 -4.19 12.17
C LEU A 233 -10.23 -3.50 11.09
N SER A 234 -8.91 -3.61 11.19
CA SER A 234 -7.98 -3.30 10.11
C SER A 234 -7.33 -4.58 9.62
N PHE A 235 -7.62 -4.98 8.38
CA PHE A 235 -6.96 -6.10 7.75
C PHE A 235 -5.65 -5.66 7.12
N VAL A 236 -4.58 -6.41 7.38
CA VAL A 236 -3.24 -6.08 6.90
C VAL A 236 -2.48 -7.32 6.47
N THR A 237 -1.74 -7.19 5.37
CA THR A 237 -0.71 -8.16 4.98
C THR A 237 0.64 -7.76 5.55
N VAL A 238 1.46 -8.73 5.90
CA VAL A 238 2.83 -8.55 6.38
C VAL A 238 3.77 -9.36 5.50
N ASP A 239 4.89 -8.76 5.11
CA ASP A 239 5.98 -9.50 4.46
C ASP A 239 6.65 -10.40 5.49
N ALA A 240 6.42 -11.71 5.37
CA ALA A 240 6.92 -12.70 6.32
C ALA A 240 8.44 -12.95 6.20
N VAL A 241 9.08 -12.45 5.15
CA VAL A 241 10.54 -12.50 4.98
C VAL A 241 11.17 -11.26 5.64
N GLU A 242 10.61 -10.08 5.40
CA GLU A 242 11.16 -8.83 5.94
C GLU A 242 10.85 -8.62 7.42
N TYR A 243 9.67 -9.04 7.89
CA TYR A 243 9.16 -8.78 9.23
C TYR A 243 8.79 -10.07 9.98
N ALA A 244 9.55 -11.15 9.74
CA ALA A 244 9.35 -12.45 10.40
C ALA A 244 9.36 -12.36 11.93
N ASP A 245 10.14 -11.41 12.47
CA ASP A 245 10.31 -11.15 13.90
C ASP A 245 9.03 -10.61 14.58
N MET A 246 8.04 -10.14 13.82
CA MET A 246 6.73 -9.78 14.36
C MET A 246 5.92 -11.00 14.80
N ALA A 247 6.08 -12.15 14.14
CA ALA A 247 5.23 -13.32 14.32
C ALA A 247 5.18 -13.84 15.78
N PRO A 248 6.30 -13.97 16.51
CA PRO A 248 6.28 -14.41 17.92
C PRO A 248 5.50 -13.49 18.85
N GLY A 249 5.54 -12.17 18.60
CA GLY A 249 4.78 -11.19 19.38
C GLY A 249 3.26 -11.33 19.21
N LEU A 250 2.83 -11.97 18.13
CA LEU A 250 1.44 -12.33 17.85
C LEU A 250 1.12 -13.79 18.24
N GLY A 251 2.09 -14.46 18.89
CA GLY A 251 2.15 -15.89 19.25
C GLY A 251 1.97 -16.85 18.09
N LEU A 252 2.50 -16.46 16.94
CA LEU A 252 2.73 -17.34 15.81
C LEU A 252 4.14 -17.95 15.91
N LYS A 253 4.25 -19.23 15.57
CA LYS A 253 5.54 -19.95 15.49
C LYS A 253 6.37 -19.39 14.33
N PRO A 254 7.66 -19.06 14.54
CA PRO A 254 8.54 -18.61 13.47
C PRO A 254 8.63 -19.61 12.32
N GLY A 255 8.76 -19.10 11.09
CA GLY A 255 9.03 -19.92 9.90
C GLY A 255 7.85 -20.73 9.38
N VAL A 256 6.68 -20.68 10.04
CA VAL A 256 5.47 -21.38 9.57
C VAL A 256 4.51 -20.35 8.95
N PHE A 257 4.59 -20.19 7.63
CA PHE A 257 3.80 -19.24 6.84
C PHE A 257 3.12 -19.93 5.65
N PRO A 258 1.97 -19.43 5.16
CA PRO A 258 1.27 -18.24 5.62
C PRO A 258 0.63 -18.41 7.01
N ALA A 259 0.46 -17.30 7.73
CA ALA A 259 -0.08 -17.31 9.08
C ALA A 259 -1.00 -16.12 9.34
N LEU A 260 -1.94 -16.26 10.27
CA LEU A 260 -2.90 -15.22 10.60
C LEU A 260 -2.99 -15.03 12.12
N ALA A 261 -3.10 -13.79 12.57
CA ALA A 261 -3.40 -13.48 13.96
C ALA A 261 -4.27 -12.23 14.06
N VAL A 262 -5.14 -12.17 15.06
CA VAL A 262 -5.89 -10.97 15.41
C VAL A 262 -5.28 -10.35 16.67
N GLN A 263 -5.03 -9.05 16.64
CA GLN A 263 -4.57 -8.28 17.80
C GLN A 263 -5.65 -7.30 18.22
N ASN A 264 -6.00 -7.29 19.50
CA ASN A 264 -6.71 -6.18 20.12
C ASN A 264 -5.69 -5.29 20.85
N PRO A 265 -5.28 -4.15 20.27
CA PRO A 265 -4.24 -3.30 20.86
C PRO A 265 -4.70 -2.58 22.13
N ARG A 266 -6.01 -2.41 22.35
CA ARG A 266 -6.54 -1.77 23.56
C ARG A 266 -6.42 -2.67 24.78
N MET A 267 -6.64 -3.97 24.58
CA MET A 267 -6.61 -4.98 25.65
C MET A 267 -5.27 -5.71 25.74
N GLY A 268 -4.35 -5.48 24.78
CA GLY A 268 -3.09 -6.22 24.68
C GLY A 268 -3.29 -7.72 24.47
N GLN A 269 -4.37 -8.10 23.75
CA GLN A 269 -4.74 -9.50 23.50
C GLN A 269 -4.37 -9.92 22.08
N MET A 270 -3.85 -11.13 21.96
CA MET A 270 -3.46 -11.75 20.70
C MET A 270 -4.23 -13.05 20.51
N PHE A 271 -4.76 -13.26 19.31
CA PHE A 271 -5.52 -14.44 18.94
C PHE A 271 -4.85 -15.06 17.70
N PRO A 272 -3.90 -15.99 17.88
CA PRO A 272 -3.25 -16.66 16.76
C PRO A 272 -4.25 -17.62 16.12
N TYR A 273 -4.35 -17.58 14.80
CA TYR A 273 -5.05 -18.61 14.06
C TYR A 273 -4.14 -19.84 13.92
N GLN A 274 -4.75 -21.03 13.88
CA GLN A 274 -4.01 -22.29 13.81
C GLN A 274 -3.10 -22.34 12.56
N GLN A 275 -1.79 -22.33 12.75
CA GLN A 275 -0.83 -22.39 11.65
C GLN A 275 -0.92 -23.74 10.92
N GLY A 276 -0.90 -23.71 9.59
CA GLY A 276 -1.15 -24.86 8.73
C GLY A 276 -2.62 -25.05 8.33
N ALA A 277 -3.56 -24.40 9.04
CA ALA A 277 -4.96 -24.35 8.60
C ALA A 277 -5.13 -23.41 7.39
N LYS A 278 -6.14 -23.69 6.56
CA LYS A 278 -6.41 -22.87 5.36
C LYS A 278 -7.00 -21.52 5.74
N ILE A 279 -6.35 -20.45 5.28
CA ILE A 279 -6.86 -19.09 5.42
C ILE A 279 -7.81 -18.80 4.24
N THR A 280 -9.11 -18.87 4.49
CA THR A 280 -10.18 -18.57 3.53
C THR A 280 -11.10 -17.49 4.10
N GLU A 281 -11.87 -16.81 3.25
CA GLU A 281 -12.81 -15.76 3.71
C GLU A 281 -13.75 -16.28 4.81
N GLN A 282 -14.35 -17.46 4.60
CA GLN A 282 -15.23 -18.09 5.58
C GLN A 282 -14.50 -18.40 6.89
N ALA A 283 -13.32 -19.03 6.81
CA ALA A 283 -12.56 -19.39 8.01
C ALA A 283 -12.13 -18.15 8.82
N VAL A 284 -11.77 -17.06 8.15
CA VAL A 284 -11.40 -15.81 8.81
C VAL A 284 -12.63 -15.13 9.42
N ASN A 285 -13.78 -15.14 8.74
CA ASN A 285 -15.03 -14.65 9.30
C ASN A 285 -15.39 -15.41 10.58
N ASP A 286 -15.38 -16.74 10.53
CA ASP A 286 -15.73 -17.59 11.66
C ASP A 286 -14.78 -17.38 12.83
N PHE A 287 -13.49 -17.21 12.57
CA PHE A 287 -12.50 -16.90 13.60
C PHE A 287 -12.75 -15.54 14.26
N VAL A 288 -13.02 -14.50 13.47
CA VAL A 288 -13.37 -13.16 13.99
C VAL A 288 -14.64 -13.23 14.85
N MET A 289 -15.67 -13.94 14.39
CA MET A 289 -16.92 -14.09 15.13
C MET A 289 -16.73 -14.88 16.42
N ALA A 290 -15.93 -15.95 16.42
CA ALA A 290 -15.60 -16.72 17.62
C ALA A 290 -14.85 -15.87 18.66
N ILE A 291 -13.97 -14.96 18.23
CA ILE A 291 -13.31 -13.99 19.13
C ILE A 291 -14.34 -13.05 19.75
N VAL A 292 -15.25 -12.48 18.95
CA VAL A 292 -16.31 -11.57 19.43
C VAL A 292 -17.23 -12.28 20.43
N GLN A 293 -17.49 -13.57 20.23
CA GLN A 293 -18.30 -14.40 21.12
C GLN A 293 -17.56 -14.91 22.36
N GLY A 294 -16.26 -14.60 22.51
CA GLY A 294 -15.44 -15.05 23.64
C GLY A 294 -15.10 -16.54 23.62
N GLN A 295 -15.24 -17.20 22.47
CA GLN A 295 -14.96 -18.63 22.30
C GLN A 295 -13.48 -18.93 22.06
N VAL A 296 -12.72 -17.92 21.63
CA VAL A 296 -11.26 -18.03 21.44
C VAL A 296 -10.56 -17.43 22.65
N ARG A 297 -9.66 -18.20 23.27
CA ARG A 297 -8.87 -17.71 24.40
C ARG A 297 -7.80 -16.73 23.91
N PRO A 298 -7.70 -15.52 24.49
CA PRO A 298 -6.62 -14.60 24.17
C PRO A 298 -5.30 -15.09 24.77
N MET A 299 -4.20 -14.80 24.09
CA MET A 299 -2.89 -14.74 24.71
C MET A 299 -2.55 -13.30 25.09
N HIS A 300 -1.78 -13.13 26.15
CA HIS A 300 -1.22 -11.85 26.56
C HIS A 300 0.29 -11.81 26.31
N HIS A 301 0.85 -10.61 26.15
CA HIS A 301 2.30 -10.43 26.00
C HIS A 301 3.07 -11.16 27.13
N GLY A 302 3.98 -12.06 26.76
CA GLY A 302 4.83 -12.81 27.70
C GLY A 302 4.31 -14.20 28.09
N GLN A 303 3.14 -14.63 27.61
CA GLN A 303 2.68 -16.01 27.77
C GLN A 303 3.08 -16.87 26.55
N ALA A 304 3.65 -18.05 26.81
CA ALA A 304 3.89 -19.05 25.76
C ALA A 304 2.54 -19.56 25.22
N PRO A 305 2.45 -19.91 23.92
CA PRO A 305 1.23 -20.48 23.37
C PRO A 305 0.86 -21.75 24.14
N SER A 306 -0.38 -21.85 24.63
CA SER A 306 -0.85 -23.06 25.30
C SER A 306 -0.79 -24.20 24.29
N HIS A 307 -0.09 -25.27 24.67
CA HIS A 307 -0.22 -26.55 24.02
C HIS A 307 -1.65 -27.03 24.25
N ASP A 308 -2.53 -26.85 23.27
CA ASP A 308 -3.76 -27.65 23.23
C ASP A 308 -3.34 -29.05 22.76
N GLU A 309 -3.07 -29.91 23.74
CA GLU A 309 -3.22 -31.35 23.57
C GLU A 309 -4.73 -31.61 23.45
N LEU A 310 -5.15 -32.15 22.30
CA LEU A 310 -6.11 -33.26 22.14
C LEU A 310 -6.26 -33.61 20.65
#